data_AF-A0A940SLX8-F1
#
_entry.id   AF-A0A940SLX8-F1
#
_cell.length_a   1.000
_cell.length_b   1.000
_cell.length_c   1.000
_cell.angle_alpha   90.00
_cell.angle_beta   90.00
_cell.angle_gamma   90.00
#
_symmetry.space_group_name_H-M   'P 1'
#
loop_
_entity.id
_entity.type
_entity.pdbx_description
1 polymer ?
#
loop_
_entity_poly.entity_id
_entity_poly.type
_entity_poly.pdbx_seq_one_letter_code
_entity_poly.pdbx_strand_id
1 'polypeptide(L)'
;MKQYGKHLARLLLWLLLSEIFCLVLAFSFALLGGSVLLRLAGMLCGITAHVLLMYNTAQKIAEDDLRRYRQTGAAMPVRKPLLLAVCGMLPAWLLCLLLTLFRDSVLMQNVFLLLNAPFIGLYQLIFDGHEPFSAVPLLQRLLTALPPLLTGAALLAGYLPHYRRGIAAYHARSSRG
;
A
#
# COMPACT_ATOMS: atom_id res chain seq x y z
N MET A 1 0.83 7.57 -23.34
CA MET A 1 0.98 8.12 -21.97
C MET A 1 -0.36 8.27 -21.23
N LYS A 2 -1.45 8.73 -21.89
CA LYS A 2 -2.77 8.96 -21.25
C LYS A 2 -3.30 7.82 -20.35
N GLN A 3 -3.12 6.55 -20.72
CA GLN A 3 -3.61 5.41 -19.93
C GLN A 3 -2.81 5.14 -18.65
N TYR A 4 -1.49 5.35 -18.67
CA TYR A 4 -0.67 5.20 -17.46
C TYR A 4 -1.06 6.25 -16.40
N GLY A 5 -1.34 7.48 -16.82
CA GLY A 5 -1.85 8.52 -15.94
C GLY A 5 -3.18 8.17 -15.30
N LYS A 6 -4.10 7.53 -16.04
CA LYS A 6 -5.37 7.04 -15.48
C LYS A 6 -5.16 5.95 -14.42
N HIS A 7 -4.27 5.01 -14.68
CA HIS A 7 -3.92 3.94 -13.73
C HIS A 7 -3.28 4.50 -12.47
N LEU A 8 -2.36 5.45 -12.61
CA LEU A 8 -1.71 6.13 -11.49
C LEU A 8 -2.71 6.94 -10.67
N ALA A 9 -3.57 7.74 -11.31
CA ALA A 9 -4.59 8.51 -10.61
C ALA A 9 -5.57 7.60 -9.85
N ARG A 10 -5.98 6.49 -10.48
CA ARG A 10 -6.82 5.46 -9.83
C ARG A 10 -6.10 4.87 -8.61
N LEU A 11 -4.82 4.51 -8.74
CA LEU A 11 -4.03 3.99 -7.64
C LEU A 11 -3.93 4.99 -6.48
N LEU A 12 -3.60 6.25 -6.77
CA LEU A 12 -3.50 7.31 -5.77
C LEU A 12 -4.82 7.56 -5.05
N LEU A 13 -5.95 7.56 -5.77
CA LEU A 13 -7.27 7.69 -5.17
C LEU A 13 -7.58 6.54 -4.21
N TRP A 14 -7.33 5.30 -4.62
CA TRP A 14 -7.56 4.14 -3.76
C TRP A 14 -6.60 4.08 -2.57
N LEU A 15 -5.36 4.54 -2.74
CA LEU A 15 -4.40 4.66 -1.66
C LEU A 15 -4.90 5.68 -0.63
N LEU A 16 -5.34 6.87 -1.07
CA LEU A 16 -5.95 7.87 -0.19
C LEU A 16 -7.18 7.33 0.55
N LEU A 17 -8.09 6.67 -0.16
CA LEU A 17 -9.28 6.07 0.47
C LEU A 17 -8.91 5.01 1.51
N SER A 18 -7.88 4.22 1.24
CA SER A 18 -7.40 3.23 2.19
C SER A 18 -6.79 3.88 3.43
N GLU A 19 -6.04 4.96 3.28
CA GLU A 19 -5.50 5.72 4.42
C GLU A 19 -6.62 6.30 5.28
N ILE A 20 -7.63 6.92 4.66
CA ILE A 20 -8.82 7.44 5.36
C ILE A 20 -9.54 6.32 6.11
N PHE A 21 -9.76 5.17 5.46
CA PHE A 21 -10.41 4.02 6.10
C PHE A 21 -9.62 3.51 7.31
N CYS A 22 -8.30 3.41 7.17
CA CYS A 22 -7.44 2.98 8.25
C CYS A 22 -7.36 4.01 9.39
N LEU A 23 -7.48 5.30 9.08
CA LEU A 23 -7.60 6.37 10.08
C LEU A 23 -8.90 6.30 10.86
N VAL A 24 -10.02 6.03 10.18
CA VAL A 24 -11.31 5.79 10.84
C VAL A 24 -11.23 4.58 11.77
N LEU A 25 -10.62 3.47 11.33
CA LEU A 25 -10.40 2.30 12.17
C LEU A 25 -9.51 2.63 13.38
N ALA A 26 -8.34 3.23 13.16
CA ALA A 26 -7.41 3.59 14.23
C ALA A 26 -8.07 4.50 15.27
N PHE A 27 -8.82 5.51 14.84
CA PHE A 27 -9.53 6.43 15.72
C PHE A 27 -10.65 5.73 16.50
N SER A 28 -11.39 4.82 15.85
CA SER A 28 -12.43 4.03 16.49
C SER A 28 -11.87 3.13 17.60
N PHE A 29 -10.72 2.49 17.37
CA PHE A 29 -10.06 1.66 18.39
C PHE A 29 -9.40 2.48 19.50
N ALA A 30 -8.89 3.68 19.21
CA ALA A 30 -8.33 4.58 20.20
C ALA A 30 -9.40 5.12 21.16
N LEU A 31 -10.57 5.54 20.64
CA LEU A 31 -11.69 6.05 21.43
C LEU A 31 -12.29 5.01 22.38
N LEU A 32 -12.30 3.74 21.98
CA LEU A 32 -12.91 2.66 22.76
C LEU A 32 -12.06 2.21 23.96
N GLY A 33 -10.90 2.84 24.23
CA GLY A 33 -10.02 2.47 25.35
C GLY A 33 -9.55 1.02 25.30
N GLY A 34 -9.53 0.42 24.10
CA GLY A 34 -9.40 -1.02 23.92
C GLY A 34 -8.09 -1.58 24.48
N SER A 35 -8.16 -2.80 25.03
CA SER A 35 -7.00 -3.58 25.46
C SER A 35 -5.98 -3.74 24.32
N VAL A 36 -4.74 -4.04 24.66
CA VAL A 36 -3.64 -4.27 23.69
C VAL A 36 -4.05 -5.26 22.58
N LEU A 37 -4.79 -6.32 22.95
CA LEU A 37 -5.36 -7.29 22.02
C LEU A 37 -6.31 -6.67 20.99
N LEU A 38 -7.19 -5.76 21.41
CA LEU A 38 -8.14 -5.09 20.52
C LEU A 38 -7.42 -4.15 19.53
N ARG A 39 -6.37 -3.46 20.01
CA ARG A 39 -5.53 -2.59 19.18
C ARG A 39 -4.75 -3.39 18.13
N LEU A 40 -4.20 -4.55 18.51
CA LEU A 40 -3.55 -5.49 17.59
C LEU A 40 -4.53 -6.01 16.53
N ALA A 41 -5.73 -6.43 16.93
CA ALA A 41 -6.75 -6.89 16.00
C ALA A 41 -7.17 -5.79 15.01
N GLY A 42 -7.35 -4.56 15.49
CA GLY A 42 -7.65 -3.39 14.66
C GLY A 42 -6.55 -3.06 13.65
N MET A 43 -5.30 -3.11 14.10
CA MET A 43 -4.12 -2.91 13.26
C MET A 43 -4.01 -3.99 12.16
N LEU A 44 -4.14 -5.27 12.52
CA LEU A 44 -4.12 -6.37 11.55
C LEU A 44 -5.27 -6.25 10.54
N CYS A 45 -6.45 -5.84 11.00
CA CYS A 45 -7.60 -5.58 10.13
C CYS A 45 -7.32 -4.44 9.14
N GLY A 46 -6.76 -3.32 9.61
CA GLY A 46 -6.39 -2.18 8.76
C GLY A 46 -5.35 -2.56 7.70
N ILE A 47 -4.27 -3.24 8.09
CA ILE A 47 -3.23 -3.72 7.17
C ILE A 47 -3.83 -4.68 6.14
N THR A 48 -4.65 -5.63 6.57
CA THR A 48 -5.27 -6.61 5.68
C THR A 48 -6.22 -5.94 4.70
N ALA A 49 -7.06 -5.01 5.16
CA ALA A 49 -7.97 -4.26 4.31
C ALA A 49 -7.21 -3.43 3.26
N HIS A 50 -6.14 -2.73 3.66
CA HIS A 50 -5.27 -1.99 2.76
C HIS A 50 -4.68 -2.88 1.67
N VAL A 51 -4.07 -4.01 2.07
CA VAL A 51 -3.45 -4.98 1.15
C VAL A 51 -4.48 -5.53 0.16
N LEU A 52 -5.66 -5.93 0.63
CA LEU A 52 -6.73 -6.45 -0.23
C LEU A 52 -7.23 -5.40 -1.23
N LEU A 53 -7.35 -4.15 -0.79
CA LEU A 53 -7.81 -3.05 -1.62
C LEU A 53 -6.79 -2.68 -2.70
N MET A 54 -5.48 -2.66 -2.37
CA MET A 54 -4.39 -2.50 -3.33
C MET A 54 -4.33 -3.66 -4.33
N TYR A 55 -4.44 -4.90 -3.83
CA TYR A 55 -4.47 -6.10 -4.65
C TYR A 55 -5.62 -6.10 -5.66
N ASN A 56 -6.84 -5.79 -5.21
CA ASN A 56 -8.03 -5.70 -6.08
C ASN A 56 -7.90 -4.55 -7.10
N THR A 57 -7.35 -3.41 -6.68
CA THR A 57 -7.07 -2.29 -7.59
C THR A 57 -6.10 -2.72 -8.69
N ALA A 58 -5.04 -3.46 -8.35
CA ALA A 58 -4.09 -3.99 -9.30
C ALA A 58 -4.71 -5.00 -10.28
N GLN A 59 -5.64 -5.84 -9.82
CA GLN A 59 -6.41 -6.73 -10.71
C GLN A 59 -7.23 -5.95 -11.72
N LYS A 60 -7.96 -4.91 -11.30
CA LYS A 60 -8.72 -4.05 -12.24
C LYS A 60 -7.84 -3.35 -13.27
N ILE A 61 -6.64 -2.91 -12.86
CA ILE A 61 -5.66 -2.34 -13.78
C ILE A 61 -5.18 -3.41 -14.78
N ALA A 62 -4.92 -4.64 -14.31
CA ALA A 62 -4.54 -5.77 -15.17
C ALA A 62 -5.64 -6.12 -16.18
N GLU A 63 -6.92 -6.10 -15.78
CA GLU A 63 -8.07 -6.32 -16.67
C GLU A 63 -8.14 -5.26 -17.78
N ASP A 64 -7.98 -3.99 -17.43
CA ASP A 64 -7.98 -2.89 -18.41
C ASP A 64 -6.83 -3.05 -19.42
N ASP A 65 -5.66 -3.46 -18.95
CA ASP A 65 -4.50 -3.73 -19.81
C ASP A 65 -4.69 -4.98 -20.68
N LEU A 66 -5.41 -5.99 -20.18
CA LEU A 66 -5.80 -7.18 -20.93
C LEU A 66 -6.80 -6.86 -22.05
N ARG A 67 -7.80 -6.02 -21.76
CA ARG A 67 -8.75 -5.53 -22.79
C ARG A 67 -8.02 -4.80 -23.89
N ARG A 68 -7.06 -3.94 -23.53
CA ARG A 68 -6.21 -3.27 -24.50
C ARG A 68 -5.34 -4.24 -25.29
N TYR A 69 -4.72 -5.22 -24.64
CA TYR A 69 -3.93 -6.25 -25.32
C TYR A 69 -4.74 -6.94 -26.42
N ARG A 70 -5.99 -7.31 -26.15
CA ARG A 70 -6.89 -7.93 -27.14
C ARG A 70 -7.21 -7.02 -28.34
N GLN A 71 -7.22 -5.70 -28.14
CA GLN A 71 -7.50 -4.72 -29.19
C GLN A 71 -6.25 -4.38 -30.02
N THR A 72 -5.08 -4.32 -29.38
CA THR A 72 -3.86 -3.79 -30.01
C THR A 72 -2.81 -4.85 -30.33
N GLY A 73 -2.94 -6.08 -29.83
CA GLY A 73 -1.92 -7.14 -29.92
C GLY A 73 -0.61 -6.86 -29.16
N ALA A 74 -0.39 -5.63 -28.70
CA ALA A 74 0.82 -5.23 -27.99
C ALA A 74 0.73 -5.51 -26.48
N ALA A 75 1.60 -6.39 -25.98
CA ALA A 75 1.71 -6.72 -24.56
C ALA A 75 2.21 -5.53 -23.72
N MET A 76 1.74 -5.44 -22.47
CA MET A 76 2.19 -4.41 -21.54
C MET A 76 3.59 -4.74 -21.01
N PRO A 77 4.58 -3.83 -21.11
CA PRO A 77 5.92 -4.09 -20.60
C PRO A 77 5.93 -4.12 -19.08
N VAL A 78 6.65 -5.10 -18.50
CA VAL A 78 6.74 -5.37 -17.06
C VAL A 78 7.23 -4.16 -16.24
N ARG A 79 8.01 -3.26 -16.84
CA ARG A 79 8.45 -2.02 -16.19
C ARG A 79 7.30 -1.11 -15.73
N LYS A 80 6.13 -1.17 -16.37
CA LYS A 80 4.98 -0.31 -16.02
C LYS A 80 4.29 -0.71 -14.72
N PRO A 81 3.88 -1.97 -14.50
CA PRO A 81 3.35 -2.38 -13.20
C PRO A 81 4.40 -2.24 -12.09
N LEU A 82 5.69 -2.41 -12.40
CA LEU A 82 6.77 -2.13 -11.44
C LEU A 82 6.85 -0.64 -11.07
N LEU A 83 6.75 0.27 -12.06
CA LEU A 83 6.69 1.71 -11.78
C LEU A 83 5.45 2.07 -10.95
N LEU A 84 4.29 1.47 -11.24
CA LEU A 84 3.06 1.66 -10.45
C LEU A 84 3.24 1.19 -9.01
N ALA A 85 3.86 0.04 -8.80
CA ALA A 85 4.17 -0.46 -7.46
C ALA A 85 5.10 0.51 -6.72
N VAL A 86 6.21 0.92 -7.33
CA VAL A 86 7.15 1.91 -6.75
C VAL A 86 6.43 3.22 -6.43
N CYS A 87 5.61 3.75 -7.34
CA CYS A 87 4.83 4.96 -7.11
C CYS A 87 3.81 4.80 -5.97
N GLY A 88 3.21 3.62 -5.79
CA GLY A 88 2.31 3.33 -4.67
C GLY A 88 3.03 3.26 -3.32
N MET A 89 4.29 2.82 -3.31
CA MET A 89 5.12 2.75 -2.10
C MET A 89 5.70 4.12 -1.69
N LEU A 90 5.90 4.99 -2.67
CA LEU A 90 6.66 6.23 -2.52
C LEU A 90 6.13 7.18 -1.44
N PRO A 91 4.81 7.40 -1.29
CA PRO A 91 4.28 8.28 -0.24
C PRO A 91 4.69 7.83 1.17
N ALA A 92 4.57 6.54 1.48
CA ALA A 92 4.94 6.01 2.78
C ALA A 92 6.46 5.99 3.01
N TRP A 93 7.26 5.75 1.96
CA TRP A 93 8.73 5.89 2.03
C TRP A 93 9.18 7.33 2.24
N LEU A 94 8.57 8.29 1.53
CA LEU A 94 8.85 9.71 1.69
C LEU A 94 8.54 10.15 3.13
N LEU A 95 7.40 9.68 3.66
CA LEU A 95 6.99 9.96 5.02
C LEU A 95 7.95 9.35 6.06
N CYS A 96 8.41 8.11 5.84
CA CYS A 96 9.45 7.48 6.67
C CYS A 96 10.80 8.22 6.60
N LEU A 97 11.20 8.69 5.41
CA LEU A 97 12.42 9.48 5.23
C LEU A 97 12.32 10.82 5.98
N LEU A 98 11.19 11.52 5.86
CA LEU A 98 10.94 12.77 6.58
C LEU A 98 11.04 12.56 8.10
N LEU A 99 10.52 11.46 8.64
CA LEU A 99 10.74 11.12 10.05
C LEU A 99 12.20 10.97 10.42
N THR A 100 12.99 10.28 9.59
CA THR A 100 14.41 10.07 9.91
C THR A 100 15.20 11.37 9.91
N LEU A 101 14.84 12.31 9.02
CA LEU A 101 15.48 13.62 8.90
C LEU A 101 15.02 14.59 10.00
N PHE A 102 13.75 14.52 10.40
CA PHE A 102 13.14 15.43 11.39
C PHE A 102 12.78 14.71 12.69
N ARG A 103 13.65 13.80 13.14
CA ARG A 103 13.41 12.90 14.28
C ARG A 103 13.10 13.60 15.61
N ASP A 104 13.62 14.82 15.80
CA ASP A 104 13.48 15.60 17.03
C ASP A 104 12.33 16.62 16.95
N SER A 105 11.60 16.68 15.83
CA SER A 105 10.46 17.58 15.65
C SER A 105 9.18 16.97 16.20
N VAL A 106 8.66 17.54 17.29
CA VAL A 106 7.36 17.18 17.89
C VAL A 106 6.23 17.28 16.88
N LEU A 107 6.26 18.28 16.00
CA LEU A 107 5.28 18.43 14.92
C LEU A 107 5.35 17.25 13.94
N MET A 108 6.54 16.83 13.52
CA MET A 108 6.70 15.71 12.60
C MET A 108 6.33 14.37 13.23
N GLN A 109 6.61 14.18 14.52
CA GLN A 109 6.15 13.00 15.26
C GLN A 109 4.62 12.92 15.29
N ASN A 110 3.92 14.04 15.55
CA ASN A 110 2.46 14.07 15.58
C ASN A 110 1.80 14.01 14.19
N VAL A 111 2.37 14.67 13.18
CA VAL A 111 1.86 14.64 11.79
C VAL A 111 2.09 13.27 11.15
N PHE A 112 3.19 12.61 11.47
CA PHE A 112 3.42 11.22 11.07
C PHE A 112 2.38 10.28 11.68
N LEU A 113 2.03 10.51 12.95
CA LEU A 113 0.94 9.84 13.67
C LEU A 113 -0.47 10.15 13.13
N LEU A 114 -0.60 10.94 12.06
CA LEU A 114 -1.86 11.17 11.36
C LEU A 114 -1.86 10.62 9.92
N LEU A 115 -0.70 10.55 9.25
CA LEU A 115 -0.63 10.25 7.80
C LEU A 115 -0.39 8.78 7.44
N ASN A 116 -0.23 7.89 8.43
CA ASN A 116 0.12 6.47 8.21
C ASN A 116 -0.72 5.54 9.11
N ALA A 117 -2.02 5.81 9.19
CA ALA A 117 -2.91 5.40 10.28
C ALA A 117 -2.93 3.90 10.67
N PRO A 118 -2.88 2.94 9.73
CA PRO A 118 -2.87 1.53 10.10
C PRO A 118 -1.53 1.12 10.70
N PHE A 119 -0.46 1.84 10.38
CA PHE A 119 0.88 1.54 10.85
C PHE A 119 1.21 2.28 12.13
N ILE A 120 0.56 3.41 12.40
CA ILE A 120 0.64 4.17 13.66
C ILE A 120 0.32 3.30 14.88
N GLY A 121 -0.67 2.42 14.77
CA GLY A 121 -0.93 1.42 15.80
C GLY A 121 0.27 0.49 16.04
N LEU A 122 1.00 0.13 14.98
CA LEU A 122 2.21 -0.68 15.03
C LEU A 122 3.37 0.08 15.70
N TYR A 123 3.55 1.37 15.38
CA TYR A 123 4.54 2.21 16.06
C TYR A 123 4.20 2.41 17.54
N GLN A 124 2.97 2.80 17.87
CA GLN A 124 2.57 3.03 19.26
C GLN A 124 2.66 1.76 20.12
N LEU A 125 2.44 0.59 19.52
CA LEU A 125 2.48 -0.69 20.22
C LEU A 125 3.90 -1.26 20.36
N ILE A 126 4.84 -0.88 19.48
CA ILE A 126 6.27 -1.26 19.61
C ILE A 126 7.02 -0.30 20.55
N PHE A 127 6.65 0.99 20.58
CA PHE A 127 7.41 2.04 21.26
C PHE A 127 6.78 2.56 22.56
N ASP A 128 5.71 1.92 23.05
CA ASP A 128 4.91 2.32 24.23
C ASP A 128 4.47 3.82 24.23
N GLY A 129 4.58 4.51 23.10
CA GLY A 129 4.21 5.91 22.92
C GLY A 129 5.07 6.94 23.68
N HIS A 130 6.11 6.52 24.41
CA HIS A 130 6.86 7.39 25.33
C HIS A 130 8.27 7.73 24.86
N GLU A 131 8.87 6.93 23.97
CA GLU A 131 10.24 7.17 23.51
C GLU A 131 10.28 7.94 22.17
N PRO A 132 11.18 8.93 22.02
CA PRO A 132 11.38 9.61 20.75
C PRO A 132 11.88 8.61 19.69
N PHE A 133 11.47 8.76 18.43
CA PHE A 133 11.85 7.86 17.33
C PHE A 133 13.37 7.71 17.16
N SER A 134 14.13 8.72 17.62
CA SER A 134 15.60 8.75 17.66
C SER A 134 16.24 7.84 18.72
N ALA A 135 15.50 7.38 19.73
CA ALA A 135 15.93 6.40 20.74
C ALA A 135 15.66 4.95 20.32
N VAL A 136 14.76 4.74 19.36
CA VAL A 136 14.35 3.43 18.87
C VAL A 136 15.51 2.64 18.23
N PRO A 137 15.76 1.38 18.60
CA PRO A 137 16.73 0.50 17.94
C PRO A 137 16.55 0.37 16.42
N LEU A 138 17.66 0.28 15.68
CA LEU A 138 17.67 0.18 14.21
C LEU A 138 16.74 -0.92 13.67
N LEU A 139 16.73 -2.09 14.33
CA LEU A 139 15.87 -3.22 13.94
C LEU A 139 14.38 -2.86 13.99
N GLN A 140 13.95 -2.13 15.02
CA GLN A 140 12.56 -1.68 15.13
C GLN A 140 12.25 -0.57 14.12
N ARG A 141 13.22 0.29 13.77
CA ARG A 141 13.12 1.23 12.63
C ARG A 141 13.15 0.56 11.25
N LEU A 142 13.46 -0.73 11.15
CA LEU A 142 13.30 -1.46 9.88
C LEU A 142 11.89 -2.02 9.75
N LEU A 143 11.23 -2.34 10.87
CA LEU A 143 9.83 -2.76 10.88
C LEU A 143 8.88 -1.66 10.40
N THR A 144 9.32 -0.40 10.50
CA THR A 144 8.61 0.79 10.01
C THR A 144 8.60 0.90 8.48
N ALA A 145 9.50 0.17 7.80
CA ALA A 145 9.58 0.08 6.34
C ALA A 145 8.79 -1.11 5.75
N LEU A 146 8.36 -2.07 6.58
CA LEU A 146 7.50 -3.19 6.16
C LEU A 146 6.18 -2.73 5.50
N PRO A 147 5.50 -1.71 6.06
CA PRO A 147 4.26 -1.15 5.53
C PRO A 147 4.25 -0.80 4.04
N PRO A 148 5.12 0.11 3.54
CA PRO A 148 5.18 0.37 2.10
C PRO A 148 5.58 -0.86 1.28
N LEU A 149 6.43 -1.77 1.79
CA LEU A 149 6.77 -2.99 1.07
C LEU A 149 5.55 -3.87 0.82
N LEU A 150 4.62 -3.95 1.78
CA LEU A 150 3.36 -4.69 1.63
C LEU A 150 2.46 -4.08 0.55
N THR A 151 2.37 -2.75 0.46
CA THR A 151 1.63 -2.06 -0.61
C THR A 151 2.18 -2.42 -1.98
N GLY A 152 3.50 -2.33 -2.17
CA GLY A 152 4.16 -2.69 -3.43
C GLY A 152 3.99 -4.16 -3.80
N ALA A 153 4.16 -5.05 -2.82
CA ALA A 153 3.97 -6.49 -2.98
C ALA A 153 2.52 -6.82 -3.37
N ALA A 154 1.54 -6.22 -2.72
CA ALA A 154 0.11 -6.41 -3.02
C ALA A 154 -0.23 -6.00 -4.46
N LEU A 155 0.32 -4.87 -4.92
CA LEU A 155 0.13 -4.39 -6.29
C LEU A 155 0.73 -5.35 -7.33
N LEU A 156 1.97 -5.82 -7.12
CA LEU A 156 2.60 -6.77 -8.04
C LEU A 156 1.91 -8.14 -8.02
N ALA A 157 1.53 -8.63 -6.84
CA ALA A 157 0.83 -9.90 -6.66
C ALA A 157 -0.58 -9.88 -7.24
N GLY A 158 -1.28 -8.74 -7.18
CA GLY A 158 -2.59 -8.58 -7.84
C GLY A 158 -2.47 -8.48 -9.35
N TYR A 159 -1.46 -7.77 -9.85
CA TYR A 159 -1.33 -7.48 -11.27
C TYR A 159 -0.73 -8.66 -12.07
N LEU A 160 0.48 -9.11 -11.72
CA LEU A 160 1.29 -9.98 -12.59
C LEU A 160 0.65 -11.36 -12.85
N PRO A 161 0.15 -12.09 -11.84
CA PRO A 161 -0.50 -13.38 -12.07
C PRO A 161 -1.78 -13.24 -12.88
N HIS A 162 -2.57 -12.19 -12.59
CA HIS A 162 -3.83 -11.94 -13.28
C HIS A 162 -3.60 -11.62 -14.77
N TYR A 163 -2.66 -10.73 -15.06
CA TYR A 163 -2.32 -10.35 -16.44
C TYR A 163 -1.75 -11.53 -17.24
N ARG A 164 -0.81 -12.30 -16.66
CA ARG A 164 -0.20 -13.47 -17.32
C ARG A 164 -1.22 -14.55 -17.65
N ARG A 165 -2.10 -14.89 -16.69
CA ARG A 165 -3.17 -15.88 -16.91
C ARG A 165 -4.12 -15.44 -18.03
N GLY A 166 -4.48 -14.16 -18.08
CA GLY A 166 -5.35 -13.63 -19.12
C GLY A 166 -4.74 -13.68 -20.52
N ILE A 167 -3.43 -13.41 -20.65
CA ILE A 167 -2.71 -13.53 -21.93
C ILE A 167 -2.65 -14.99 -22.38
N ALA A 168 -2.28 -15.91 -21.48
CA ALA A 168 -2.21 -17.33 -21.80
C ALA A 168 -3.58 -17.87 -22.26
N ALA A 169 -4.66 -17.48 -21.57
CA ALA A 169 -6.02 -17.84 -21.94
C ALA A 169 -6.45 -17.28 -23.31
N TYR A 170 -5.96 -16.08 -23.67
CA TYR A 170 -6.22 -15.50 -25.00
C TYR A 170 -5.54 -16.31 -26.10
N HIS A 171 -4.25 -16.63 -25.94
CA HIS A 171 -3.51 -17.42 -26.94
C HIS A 171 -4.07 -18.83 -27.12
N ALA A 172 -4.48 -19.50 -26.04
CA ALA A 172 -5.07 -20.82 -26.10
C ALA A 172 -6.42 -20.86 -26.85
N ARG A 173 -7.14 -19.72 -26.89
CA ARG A 173 -8.39 -19.59 -27.65
C ARG A 173 -8.12 -19.28 -29.13
N SER A 174 -7.15 -18.40 -29.41
CA SER A 174 -6.80 -18.04 -30.78
C SER A 174 -6.14 -19.19 -31.56
N SER A 175 -5.58 -20.20 -30.89
CA SER A 175 -5.00 -21.38 -31.54
C SER A 175 -6.03 -22.48 -31.89
N ARG A 176 -7.30 -22.30 -31.50
CA ARG A 176 -8.38 -23.29 -31.71
C ARG A 176 -9.39 -22.89 -32.78
N GLY A 177 -9.36 -21.64 -33.24
CA GLY A 177 -10.20 -21.12 -34.31
C GLY A 177 -9.35 -20.76 -35.51
#